data_AF-A0A940J2Q2-F1
#
_entry.id   AF-A0A940J2Q2-F1
#
_cell.length_a   1.000
_cell.length_b   1.000
_cell.length_c   1.000
_cell.angle_alpha   90.00
_cell.angle_beta   90.00
_cell.angle_gamma   90.00
#
_symmetry.space_group_name_H-M   'P 1'
#
loop_
_entity.id
_entity.type
_entity.pdbx_description
1 polymer ?
#
loop_
_entity_poly.entity_id
_entity_poly.type
_entity_poly.pdbx_seq_one_letter_code
_entity_poly.pdbx_strand_id
1 'polypeptide(L)'
;MEDERTELENFLDMIRAELVETLRGLTEEQARRRLVPSLTTPLALVKHATFVERVWFSHRVDGRTRAEVGIGEDVDSSFVTSDADTVEGAIALFEEAAADSRRIAAEHDLGETFQARHGAVTLHWIYLHMIQELARHAGHADILREQLLAADAFGSTDIGADG
;
A
#
# COMPACT_ATOMS: atom_id res chain seq x y z
N MET A 1 -4.53 18.18 -22.32
CA MET A 1 -3.56 17.82 -21.27
C MET A 1 -4.09 18.43 -20.01
N GLU A 2 -4.36 17.59 -19.02
CA GLU A 2 -4.63 18.06 -17.66
C GLU A 2 -3.37 18.73 -17.11
N ASP A 3 -3.50 19.52 -16.03
CA ASP A 3 -2.30 20.06 -15.38
C ASP A 3 -1.50 18.97 -14.67
N GLU A 4 -0.21 19.22 -14.45
CA GLU A 4 0.74 18.26 -13.89
C GLU A 4 0.28 17.67 -12.54
N ARG A 5 -0.36 18.47 -11.69
CA ARG A 5 -0.90 17.99 -10.41
C ARG A 5 -1.97 16.93 -10.66
N THR A 6 -2.91 17.25 -11.53
CA THR A 6 -4.02 16.35 -11.87
C THR A 6 -3.49 15.02 -12.40
N GLU A 7 -2.46 15.03 -13.26
CA GLU A 7 -1.83 13.80 -13.76
C GLU A 7 -1.19 12.98 -12.62
N LEU A 8 -0.40 13.60 -11.75
CA LEU A 8 0.24 12.92 -10.60
C LEU A 8 -0.78 12.29 -9.65
N GLU A 9 -1.83 13.03 -9.32
CA GLU A 9 -2.90 12.57 -8.43
C GLU A 9 -3.66 11.40 -9.07
N ASN A 10 -4.00 11.49 -10.36
CA ASN A 10 -4.67 10.42 -11.10
C ASN A 10 -3.83 9.13 -11.18
N PHE A 11 -2.53 9.25 -11.49
CA PHE A 11 -1.64 8.08 -11.52
C PHE A 11 -1.51 7.43 -10.14
N LEU A 12 -1.37 8.23 -9.08
CA LEU A 12 -1.28 7.68 -7.73
C LEU A 12 -2.59 7.02 -7.28
N ASP A 13 -3.74 7.60 -7.59
CA ASP A 13 -5.05 7.03 -7.26
C ASP A 13 -5.32 5.73 -8.04
N MET A 14 -4.86 5.61 -9.29
CA MET A 14 -4.92 4.35 -10.04
C MET A 14 -4.15 3.23 -9.32
N ILE A 15 -2.91 3.50 -8.89
CA ILE A 15 -2.08 2.50 -8.20
C ILE A 15 -2.65 2.15 -6.82
N ARG A 16 -3.23 3.13 -6.10
CA ARG A 16 -3.94 2.87 -4.84
C ARG A 16 -5.11 1.91 -5.06
N ALA A 17 -5.89 2.10 -6.13
CA ALA A 17 -6.98 1.20 -6.46
C ALA A 17 -6.47 -0.22 -6.80
N GLU A 18 -5.37 -0.34 -7.57
CA GLU A 18 -4.74 -1.63 -7.88
C GLU A 18 -4.33 -2.38 -6.60
N LEU A 19 -3.70 -1.71 -5.64
CA LEU A 19 -3.34 -2.31 -4.35
C LEU A 19 -4.57 -2.84 -3.59
N VAL A 20 -5.67 -2.10 -3.57
CA VAL A 20 -6.92 -2.55 -2.94
C VAL A 20 -7.45 -3.82 -3.62
N GLU A 21 -7.47 -3.85 -4.96
CA GLU A 21 -7.93 -5.00 -5.73
C GLU A 21 -7.05 -6.24 -5.51
N THR A 22 -5.75 -6.07 -5.24
CA THR A 22 -4.87 -7.22 -4.95
C THR A 22 -5.28 -7.97 -3.69
N LEU A 23 -5.89 -7.30 -2.72
CA LEU A 23 -6.32 -7.88 -1.45
C LEU A 23 -7.81 -8.27 -1.45
N ARG A 24 -8.64 -7.54 -2.22
CA ARG A 24 -10.08 -7.74 -2.29
C ARG A 24 -10.44 -9.18 -2.71
N GLY A 25 -11.32 -9.81 -1.94
CA GLY A 25 -11.80 -11.16 -2.21
C GLY A 25 -10.85 -12.30 -1.81
N LEU A 26 -9.65 -12.01 -1.29
CA LEU A 26 -8.82 -13.03 -0.64
C LEU A 26 -9.40 -13.40 0.72
N THR A 27 -9.24 -14.67 1.11
CA THR A 27 -9.47 -15.08 2.50
C THR A 27 -8.36 -14.54 3.40
N GLU A 28 -8.62 -14.47 4.71
CA GLU A 28 -7.60 -14.08 5.71
C GLU A 28 -6.36 -14.98 5.65
N GLU A 29 -6.55 -16.28 5.39
CA GLU A 29 -5.46 -17.23 5.24
C GLU A 29 -4.62 -16.92 3.99
N GLN A 30 -5.28 -16.70 2.85
CA GLN A 30 -4.61 -16.35 1.59
C GLN A 30 -3.84 -15.04 1.72
N ALA A 31 -4.45 -14.02 2.29
CA ALA A 31 -3.86 -12.71 2.47
C ALA A 31 -2.61 -12.73 3.36
N ARG A 32 -2.52 -13.68 4.30
CA ARG A 32 -1.36 -13.89 5.20
C ARG A 32 -0.35 -14.89 4.67
N ARG A 33 -0.66 -15.61 3.61
CA ARG A 33 0.20 -16.68 3.13
C ARG A 33 1.49 -16.10 2.55
N ARG A 34 2.60 -16.56 3.11
CA ARG A 34 3.96 -16.20 2.67
C ARG A 34 4.40 -17.14 1.55
N LEU A 35 4.61 -16.58 0.36
CA LEU A 35 5.03 -17.33 -0.85
C LEU A 35 6.49 -17.05 -1.25
N VAL A 36 7.15 -16.12 -0.56
CA VAL A 36 8.55 -15.73 -0.79
C VAL A 36 9.33 -15.66 0.52
N PRO A 37 10.68 -15.74 0.49
CA PRO A 37 11.50 -15.66 1.70
C PRO A 37 11.49 -14.31 2.42
N SER A 38 10.98 -13.22 1.85
CA SER A 38 10.75 -11.95 2.57
C SER A 38 9.49 -12.03 3.45
N LEU A 39 9.22 -11.02 4.28
CA LEU A 39 7.96 -10.91 5.05
C LEU A 39 6.76 -10.51 4.16
N THR A 40 6.93 -10.51 2.84
CA THR A 40 5.94 -10.05 1.89
C THR A 40 4.78 -11.04 1.78
N THR A 41 3.58 -10.53 2.03
CA THR A 41 2.28 -11.17 1.80
C THR A 41 1.34 -10.12 1.19
N PRO A 42 0.23 -10.49 0.53
CA PRO A 42 -0.74 -9.50 0.07
C PRO A 42 -1.18 -8.53 1.19
N LEU A 43 -1.47 -9.05 2.38
CA LEU A 43 -1.86 -8.24 3.54
C LEU A 43 -0.73 -7.30 3.99
N ALA A 44 0.50 -7.81 4.09
CA ALA A 44 1.64 -7.03 4.53
C ALA A 44 1.99 -5.91 3.54
N LEU A 45 1.79 -6.12 2.24
CA LEU A 45 2.02 -5.10 1.21
C LEU A 45 1.04 -3.92 1.34
N VAL A 46 -0.25 -4.19 1.57
CA VAL A 46 -1.24 -3.13 1.79
C VAL A 46 -0.98 -2.40 3.11
N LYS A 47 -0.63 -3.13 4.19
CA LYS A 47 -0.21 -2.49 5.45
C LYS A 47 1.02 -1.59 5.27
N HIS A 48 2.01 -2.04 4.50
CA HIS A 48 3.18 -1.26 4.17
C HIS A 48 2.81 0.00 3.37
N ALA A 49 1.93 -0.11 2.39
CA ALA A 49 1.43 1.04 1.64
C ALA A 49 0.75 2.08 2.54
N THR A 50 -0.07 1.65 3.51
CA THR A 50 -0.65 2.53 4.54
C THR A 50 0.43 3.24 5.37
N PHE A 51 1.47 2.52 5.76
CA PHE A 51 2.60 3.11 6.47
C PHE A 51 3.33 4.16 5.62
N VAL A 52 3.55 3.90 4.34
CA VAL A 52 4.23 4.81 3.41
C VAL A 52 3.42 6.10 3.20
N GLU A 53 2.10 6.00 2.99
CA GLU A 53 1.18 7.15 2.92
C GLU A 53 1.31 8.04 4.17
N ARG A 54 1.22 7.42 5.35
CA ARG A 54 1.32 8.08 6.65
C ARG A 54 2.69 8.70 6.89
N VAL A 55 3.77 8.07 6.45
CA VAL A 55 5.13 8.63 6.55
C VAL A 55 5.24 9.89 5.71
N TRP A 56 4.80 9.87 4.45
CA TRP A 56 5.05 10.98 3.54
C TRP A 56 4.07 12.12 3.72
N PHE A 57 2.78 11.86 3.84
CA PHE A 57 1.82 12.95 3.93
C PHE A 57 1.56 13.35 5.38
N SER A 58 1.15 12.43 6.25
CA SER A 58 0.81 12.76 7.64
C SER A 58 2.02 13.21 8.46
N HIS A 59 3.16 12.52 8.36
CA HIS A 59 4.34 12.85 9.16
C HIS A 59 5.23 13.92 8.52
N ARG A 60 5.53 13.83 7.22
CA ARG A 60 6.50 14.74 6.58
C ARG A 60 5.89 16.04 6.08
N VAL A 61 4.75 15.97 5.40
CA VAL A 61 4.09 17.16 4.84
C VAL A 61 3.32 17.92 5.92
N ASP A 62 2.46 17.21 6.66
CA ASP A 62 1.61 17.80 7.71
C ASP A 62 2.33 17.96 9.07
N GLY A 63 3.54 17.40 9.20
CA GLY A 63 4.40 17.62 10.36
C GLY A 63 3.98 16.91 11.66
N ARG A 64 2.94 16.06 11.65
CA ARG A 64 2.55 15.26 12.81
C ARG A 64 3.69 14.34 13.25
N THR A 65 3.85 14.12 14.54
CA THR A 65 4.82 13.17 15.07
C THR A 65 4.48 11.73 14.70
N ARG A 66 5.47 10.84 14.69
CA ARG A 66 5.25 9.40 14.42
C ARG A 66 4.23 8.78 15.38
N ALA A 67 4.22 9.25 16.64
CA ALA A 67 3.27 8.82 17.65
C ALA A 67 1.83 9.23 17.34
N GLU A 68 1.61 10.49 16.91
CA GLU A 68 0.29 10.98 16.49
C GLU A 68 -0.25 10.24 15.27
N VAL A 69 0.64 9.85 14.34
CA VAL A 69 0.27 9.12 13.12
C VAL A 69 0.15 7.61 13.36
N GLY A 70 0.67 7.09 14.48
CA GLY A 70 0.66 5.67 14.80
C GLY A 70 1.59 4.82 13.92
N ILE A 71 2.77 5.34 13.56
CA ILE A 71 3.78 4.63 12.76
C ILE A 71 5.03 4.31 13.61
N GLY A 72 5.51 3.07 13.56
CA GLY A 72 6.72 2.64 14.26
C GLY A 72 7.99 3.27 13.69
N GLU A 73 9.12 3.22 14.39
CA GLU A 73 10.39 3.85 13.92
C GLU A 73 11.01 3.18 12.69
N ASP A 74 10.78 1.88 12.53
CA ASP A 74 11.44 1.05 11.53
C ASP A 74 10.50 0.63 10.39
N VAL A 75 11.02 0.63 9.16
CA VAL A 75 10.27 0.23 7.97
C VAL A 75 9.95 -1.26 7.98
N ASP A 76 10.83 -2.13 8.48
CA ASP A 76 10.59 -3.57 8.45
C ASP A 76 9.38 -3.95 9.31
N SER A 77 9.11 -3.18 10.37
CA SER A 77 7.93 -3.37 11.22
C SER A 77 6.60 -3.20 10.47
N SER A 78 6.58 -2.46 9.36
CA SER A 78 5.37 -2.25 8.55
C SER A 78 4.91 -3.50 7.79
N PHE A 79 5.79 -4.49 7.60
CA PHE A 79 5.46 -5.78 7.00
C PHE A 79 5.00 -6.82 8.03
N VAL A 80 5.07 -6.52 9.32
CA VAL A 80 4.65 -7.45 10.37
C VAL A 80 3.13 -7.41 10.52
N THR A 81 2.50 -8.56 10.34
CA THR A 81 1.05 -8.76 10.53
C THR A 81 0.76 -9.47 11.86
N SER A 82 -0.38 -9.18 12.44
CA SER A 82 -0.97 -9.79 13.63
C SER A 82 -2.34 -10.38 13.30
N ASP A 83 -2.88 -11.23 14.18
CA ASP A 83 -4.22 -11.83 14.00
C ASP A 83 -5.35 -10.79 13.98
N ALA A 84 -5.09 -9.56 14.46
CA ALA A 84 -6.06 -8.46 14.41
C ALA A 84 -6.12 -7.77 13.03
N ASP A 85 -5.12 -7.95 12.16
CA ASP A 85 -5.07 -7.30 10.86
C ASP A 85 -5.95 -8.03 9.84
N THR A 86 -7.21 -7.63 9.65
CA THR A 86 -8.08 -8.28 8.66
C THR A 86 -7.88 -7.73 7.25
N VAL A 87 -8.31 -8.47 6.23
CA VAL A 87 -8.36 -7.98 4.84
C VAL A 87 -9.16 -6.69 4.73
N GLU A 88 -10.37 -6.68 5.29
CA GLU A 88 -11.25 -5.50 5.29
C GLU A 88 -10.62 -4.33 6.06
N GLY A 89 -10.03 -4.60 7.23
CA GLY A 89 -9.40 -3.59 8.07
C GLY A 89 -8.17 -2.97 7.39
N ALA A 90 -7.35 -3.77 6.72
CA ALA A 90 -6.19 -3.28 5.99
C ALA A 90 -6.60 -2.39 4.80
N ILE A 91 -7.64 -2.78 4.04
CA ILE A 91 -8.20 -1.95 2.97
C ILE A 91 -8.71 -0.63 3.54
N ALA A 92 -9.53 -0.68 4.59
CA ALA A 92 -10.11 0.52 5.19
C ALA A 92 -9.05 1.49 5.72
N LEU A 93 -8.03 0.98 6.41
CA LEU A 93 -6.92 1.81 6.92
C LEU A 93 -6.08 2.41 5.78
N PHE A 94 -5.91 1.69 4.67
CA PHE A 94 -5.20 2.19 3.50
C PHE A 94 -5.99 3.29 2.79
N GLU A 95 -7.28 3.09 2.57
CA GLU A 95 -8.17 4.08 1.96
C GLU A 95 -8.29 5.34 2.84
N GLU A 96 -8.36 5.19 4.17
CA GLU A 96 -8.32 6.30 5.13
C GLU A 96 -7.01 7.08 5.02
N ALA A 97 -5.87 6.40 5.00
CA ALA A 97 -4.57 7.04 4.86
C ALA A 97 -4.45 7.78 3.52
N ALA A 98 -4.89 7.17 2.41
CA ALA A 98 -4.90 7.81 1.10
C ALA A 98 -5.82 9.05 1.05
N ALA A 99 -6.97 9.01 1.74
CA ALA A 99 -7.86 10.16 1.86
C ALA A 99 -7.22 11.31 2.65
N ASP A 100 -6.57 11.00 3.77
CA ASP A 100 -5.81 11.99 4.55
C ASP A 100 -4.66 12.57 3.73
N SER A 101 -3.91 11.74 3.00
CA SER A 101 -2.86 12.16 2.07
C SER A 101 -3.35 13.17 1.04
N ARG A 102 -4.50 12.91 0.40
CA ARG A 102 -5.12 13.84 -0.56
C ARG A 102 -5.48 15.17 0.08
N ARG A 103 -6.11 15.13 1.27
CA ARG A 103 -6.49 16.35 2.00
C ARG A 103 -5.28 17.22 2.31
N ILE A 104 -4.23 16.60 2.85
CA ILE A 104 -2.97 17.29 3.19
C ILE A 104 -2.34 17.88 1.94
N ALA A 105 -2.15 17.08 0.89
CA ALA A 105 -1.45 17.51 -0.32
C ALA A 105 -2.18 18.63 -1.10
N ALA A 106 -3.49 18.76 -0.90
CA ALA A 106 -4.29 19.85 -1.47
C ALA A 106 -4.02 21.22 -0.79
N GLU A 107 -3.44 21.23 0.41
CA GLU A 107 -3.11 22.45 1.17
C GLU A 107 -1.74 23.04 0.78
N HIS A 108 -0.99 22.35 -0.09
CA HIS A 108 0.41 22.68 -0.43
C HIS A 108 0.63 22.79 -1.94
N ASP A 109 1.55 23.65 -2.36
CA ASP A 109 1.97 23.76 -3.75
C ASP A 109 2.94 22.64 -4.16
N LEU A 110 2.93 22.22 -5.43
CA LEU A 110 3.84 21.17 -5.93
C LEU A 110 5.33 21.50 -5.71
N GLY A 111 5.69 22.78 -5.72
CA GLY A 111 7.06 23.26 -5.49
C GLY A 111 7.42 23.45 -4.01
N GLU A 112 6.46 23.32 -3.09
CA GLU A 112 6.72 23.44 -1.66
C GLU A 112 7.66 22.32 -1.18
N THR A 113 8.56 22.65 -0.26
CA THR A 113 9.70 21.81 0.11
C THR A 113 9.61 21.32 1.55
N PHE A 114 9.88 20.03 1.75
CA PHE A 114 9.80 19.32 3.02
C PHE A 114 11.13 18.63 3.34
N GLN A 115 11.47 18.52 4.63
CA GLN A 115 12.69 17.85 5.06
C GLN A 115 12.47 16.33 5.13
N ALA A 116 13.27 15.57 4.40
CA ALA A 116 13.28 14.11 4.41
C ALA A 116 14.68 13.56 4.66
N ARG A 117 14.79 12.23 4.84
CA ARG A 117 16.08 11.54 4.99
C ARG A 117 17.05 11.80 3.83
N HIS A 118 16.51 12.06 2.65
CA HIS A 118 17.26 12.32 1.42
C HIS A 118 17.62 13.80 1.22
N GLY A 119 17.35 14.65 2.23
CA GLY A 119 17.45 16.09 2.15
C GLY A 119 16.10 16.74 1.89
N ALA A 120 16.14 18.01 1.47
CA ALA A 120 14.96 18.78 1.13
C ALA A 120 14.35 18.27 -0.19
N VAL A 121 13.06 17.91 -0.18
CA VAL A 121 12.32 17.37 -1.33
C VAL A 121 11.04 18.16 -1.56
N THR A 122 10.58 18.30 -2.80
CA THR A 122 9.34 19.00 -3.12
C THR A 122 8.12 18.08 -3.00
N LEU A 123 6.90 18.63 -2.87
CA LEU A 123 5.66 17.84 -2.96
C LEU A 123 5.58 17.06 -4.28
N HIS A 124 6.00 17.67 -5.40
CA HIS A 124 6.13 16.98 -6.68
C HIS A 124 7.04 15.74 -6.60
N TRP A 125 8.20 15.87 -5.95
CA TRP A 125 9.10 14.73 -5.74
C TRP A 125 8.43 13.64 -4.88
N ILE A 126 7.68 14.03 -3.85
CA ILE A 126 6.94 13.11 -2.98
C ILE A 126 5.92 12.32 -3.80
N TYR A 127 5.13 12.98 -4.66
CA TYR A 127 4.19 12.27 -5.55
C TYR A 127 4.89 11.24 -6.44
N LEU A 128 5.99 11.61 -7.09
CA LEU A 128 6.76 10.67 -7.92
C LEU A 128 7.31 9.49 -7.12
N HIS A 129 7.79 9.74 -5.90
CA HIS A 129 8.26 8.69 -5.01
C HIS A 129 7.13 7.74 -4.60
N MET A 130 5.97 8.28 -4.23
CA MET A 130 4.78 7.50 -3.89
C MET A 130 4.33 6.62 -5.05
N ILE A 131 4.25 7.18 -6.26
CA ILE A 131 3.91 6.44 -7.49
C ILE A 131 4.89 5.28 -7.70
N GLN A 132 6.20 5.55 -7.62
CA GLN A 132 7.23 4.50 -7.80
C GLN A 132 7.12 3.41 -6.73
N GLU A 133 6.99 3.79 -5.46
CA GLU A 133 6.99 2.85 -4.33
C GLU A 133 5.75 1.97 -4.36
N LEU A 134 4.56 2.57 -4.52
CA LEU A 134 3.31 1.84 -4.53
C LEU A 134 3.17 0.96 -5.79
N ALA A 135 3.59 1.43 -6.97
CA ALA A 135 3.53 0.62 -8.19
C ALA A 135 4.42 -0.64 -8.08
N ARG A 136 5.59 -0.51 -7.45
CA ARG A 136 6.46 -1.65 -7.18
C ARG A 136 5.76 -2.69 -6.31
N HIS A 137 5.10 -2.24 -5.24
CA HIS A 137 4.39 -3.13 -4.32
C HIS A 137 3.09 -3.69 -4.89
N ALA A 138 2.38 -2.95 -5.74
CA ALA A 138 1.25 -3.46 -6.51
C ALA A 138 1.68 -4.63 -7.40
N GLY A 139 2.77 -4.47 -8.15
CA GLY A 139 3.32 -5.57 -8.97
C GLY A 139 3.77 -6.78 -8.15
N HIS A 140 4.32 -6.58 -6.95
CA HIS A 140 4.60 -7.70 -6.04
C HIS A 140 3.31 -8.39 -5.57
N ALA A 141 2.27 -7.62 -5.23
CA ALA A 141 1.00 -8.14 -4.74
C ALA A 141 0.26 -8.95 -5.82
N ASP A 142 0.31 -8.49 -7.08
CA ASP A 142 -0.29 -9.19 -8.22
C ASP A 142 0.28 -10.60 -8.40
N ILE A 143 1.61 -10.74 -8.38
CA ILE A 143 2.28 -12.05 -8.52
C ILE A 143 1.95 -12.99 -7.36
N LEU A 144 1.77 -12.45 -6.14
CA LEU A 144 1.36 -13.25 -4.99
C LEU A 144 -0.10 -13.68 -5.12
N ARG A 145 -1.00 -12.76 -5.52
CA ARG A 145 -2.42 -13.04 -5.75
C ARG A 145 -2.62 -14.09 -6.83
N GLU A 146 -1.92 -13.98 -7.95
CA GLU A 146 -1.97 -14.95 -9.05
C GLU A 146 -1.68 -16.37 -8.55
N GLN A 147 -0.60 -16.53 -7.78
CA GLN A 147 -0.22 -17.84 -7.21
C GLN A 147 -1.26 -18.41 -6.24
N LEU A 148 -1.88 -17.55 -5.42
CA LEU A 148 -2.92 -17.96 -4.48
C LEU A 148 -4.17 -18.48 -5.20
N LEU A 149 -4.66 -17.70 -6.18
CA LEU A 149 -5.86 -18.06 -6.93
C LEU A 149 -5.63 -19.29 -7.84
N ALA A 150 -4.43 -19.43 -8.40
CA ALA A 150 -4.05 -20.63 -9.14
C ALA A 150 -4.10 -21.87 -8.25
N ALA A 151 -3.56 -21.81 -7.03
CA ALA A 151 -3.57 -22.94 -6.10
C ALA A 151 -4.99 -23.43 -5.78
N ASP A 152 -5.95 -22.52 -5.64
CA ASP A 152 -7.37 -22.87 -5.43
C ASP A 152 -8.00 -23.51 -6.67
N ALA A 153 -7.71 -22.97 -7.85
CA ALA A 153 -8.21 -23.50 -9.12
C ALA A 153 -7.71 -24.93 -9.40
N PHE A 154 -6.50 -25.27 -8.97
CA PHE A 154 -5.93 -26.62 -9.13
C PHE A 154 -6.23 -27.55 -7.95
N GLY A 155 -6.46 -27.02 -6.73
CA GLY A 155 -6.84 -27.81 -5.55
C GLY A 155 -8.30 -28.26 -5.51
N SER A 156 -9.15 -27.66 -6.35
CA SER A 156 -10.56 -28.05 -6.53
C SER A 156 -10.77 -29.15 -7.59
N THR A 157 -9.71 -29.59 -8.25
CA THR A 157 -9.67 -30.80 -9.10
C THR A 157 -9.01 -31.96 -8.36
N ASP A 158 -9.71 -32.55 -7.38
CA ASP A 158 -9.43 -33.93 -6.95
C ASP A 158 -10.71 -34.77 -6.98
N ILE A 159 -10.95 -35.27 -8.19
CA ILE A 159 -11.31 -36.65 -8.55
C ILE A 159 -12.23 -37.38 -7.56
N GLY A 160 -13.53 -37.37 -7.88
CA GLY A 160 -14.41 -38.48 -7.57
C GLY A 160 -13.83 -39.76 -8.18
N ALA A 161 -13.19 -40.58 -7.35
CA ALA A 161 -12.87 -41.95 -7.67
C ALA A 161 -14.17 -42.77 -7.57
N ASP A 162 -14.94 -42.77 -8.65
CA ASP A 162 -15.98 -43.76 -8.91
C ASP A 162 -15.30 -45.03 -9.45
N GLY A 163 -15.50 -46.18 -8.80
CA GLY A 163 -15.21 -47.51 -9.35
C GLY A 163 -14.59 -48.52 -8.39
#